data_AF-A0A7V3WHM0-F1
#
_entry.id   AF-A0A7V3WHM0-F1
#
_cell.length_a   1.000
_cell.length_b   1.000
_cell.length_c   1.000
_cell.angle_alpha   90.00
_cell.angle_beta   90.00
_cell.angle_gamma   90.00
#
_symmetry.space_group_name_H-M   'P 1'
#
loop_
_entity.id
_entity.type
_entity.pdbx_description
1 polymer ?
#
loop_
_entity_poly.entity_id
_entity_poly.type
_entity_poly.pdbx_seq_one_letter_code
_entity_poly.pdbx_strand_id
1 'polypeptide(L)'
;MNEENAIVKKANDLIEHARYDLSLTQEYLILYLISLIRTEDTDFQTYKIPIAKLIDLFGSTSLYTRIKYEAQNLLKKTITIEGVNENNKKFVLITAWFSSLQYIEGSGFIQVRFDPALKPYLLQLKERFTEYLLRYAIPLHSTHIIRIYELLKQYQHFGYRHFDLEEFKHLLALDNKPAYFSYGLIKQRILLPAIERIS
;
A
#
# COMPACT_ATOMS: atom_id res chain seq x y z
N MET A 1 -10.56 -1.12 18.75
CA MET A 1 -9.31 -0.37 18.46
C MET A 1 -9.75 0.96 17.88
N ASN A 2 -9.38 2.08 18.51
CA ASN A 2 -9.77 3.39 18.01
C ASN A 2 -9.03 3.62 16.69
N GLU A 3 -9.76 3.72 15.58
CA GLU A 3 -9.21 3.76 14.21
C GLU A 3 -8.28 4.94 13.99
N GLU A 4 -8.46 6.00 14.78
CA GLU A 4 -7.56 7.14 14.80
C GLU A 4 -6.10 6.73 15.00
N ASN A 5 -5.81 5.68 15.77
CA ASN A 5 -4.44 5.27 16.09
C ASN A 5 -4.00 3.99 15.38
N ALA A 6 -4.68 3.59 14.29
CA ALA A 6 -4.25 2.46 13.48
C ALA A 6 -2.90 2.78 12.80
N ILE A 7 -1.86 2.01 13.11
CA ILE A 7 -0.49 2.21 12.60
C ILE A 7 -0.26 1.29 11.40
N VAL A 8 0.13 1.87 10.28
CA VAL A 8 0.68 1.12 9.13
C VAL A 8 2.19 1.03 9.31
N LYS A 9 2.75 -0.18 9.21
CA LYS A 9 4.19 -0.42 9.28
C LYS A 9 4.64 -1.25 8.09
N LYS A 10 5.62 -0.75 7.33
CA LYS A 10 6.15 -1.41 6.12
C LYS A 10 7.67 -1.36 6.12
N ALA A 11 8.33 -2.43 5.66
CA ALA A 11 9.76 -2.37 5.37
C ALA A 11 10.03 -1.30 4.30
N ASN A 12 11.16 -0.61 4.42
CA ASN A 12 11.56 0.41 3.44
C ASN A 12 11.70 -0.19 2.04
N ASP A 13 12.17 -1.43 1.93
CA ASP A 13 12.28 -2.13 0.65
C ASP A 13 10.92 -2.32 -0.04
N LEU A 14 9.83 -2.49 0.74
CA LEU A 14 8.47 -2.53 0.19
C LEU A 14 8.01 -1.16 -0.33
N ILE A 15 8.51 -0.07 0.26
CA ILE A 15 8.20 1.30 -0.15
C ILE A 15 9.04 1.72 -1.37
N GLU A 16 10.28 1.27 -1.49
CA GLU A 16 11.20 1.73 -2.53
C GLU A 16 11.24 0.80 -3.74
N HIS A 17 11.21 -0.52 -3.50
CA HIS A 17 11.50 -1.51 -4.53
C HIS A 17 10.28 -2.31 -4.98
N ALA A 18 9.13 -2.14 -4.33
CA ALA A 18 7.91 -2.77 -4.77
C ALA A 18 7.25 -2.01 -5.93
N ARG A 19 6.74 -2.76 -6.91
CA ARG A 19 5.97 -2.27 -8.06
C ARG A 19 4.65 -3.03 -8.11
N TYR A 20 3.57 -2.26 -8.21
CA TYR A 20 2.20 -2.76 -8.28
C TYR A 20 1.29 -1.66 -8.82
N ASP A 21 0.16 -2.04 -9.40
CA ASP A 21 -0.86 -1.11 -9.88
C ASP A 21 -2.17 -1.43 -9.16
N LEU A 22 -2.59 -0.57 -8.23
CA LEU A 22 -3.77 -0.77 -7.40
C LEU A 22 -4.80 0.32 -7.66
N SER A 23 -6.08 -0.02 -7.55
CA SER A 23 -7.11 1.00 -7.41
C SER A 23 -6.99 1.68 -6.04
N LEU A 24 -7.56 2.87 -5.89
CA LEU A 24 -7.56 3.55 -4.60
C LEU A 24 -8.23 2.72 -3.50
N THR A 25 -9.33 2.04 -3.82
CA THR A 25 -10.02 1.12 -2.89
C THR A 25 -9.13 -0.05 -2.48
N GLN A 26 -8.36 -0.61 -3.41
CA GLN A 26 -7.43 -1.71 -3.13
C GLN A 26 -6.25 -1.25 -2.27
N GLU A 27 -5.69 -0.06 -2.54
CA GLU A 27 -4.64 0.54 -1.71
C GLU A 27 -5.13 0.71 -0.28
N TYR A 28 -6.31 1.31 -0.07
CA TYR A 28 -6.86 1.47 1.28
C TYR A 28 -7.14 0.15 1.98
N LEU A 29 -7.63 -0.87 1.26
CA LEU A 29 -7.84 -2.19 1.83
C LEU A 29 -6.52 -2.78 2.36
N ILE A 30 -5.43 -2.67 1.59
CA ILE A 30 -4.10 -3.13 2.02
C ILE A 30 -3.60 -2.33 3.22
N LEU A 31 -3.66 -1.00 3.16
CA LEU A 31 -3.20 -0.14 4.27
C LEU A 31 -3.97 -0.47 5.56
N TYR A 32 -5.28 -0.62 5.45
CA TYR A 32 -6.12 -1.04 6.57
C TYR A 32 -5.71 -2.41 7.12
N LEU A 33 -5.51 -3.41 6.26
CA LEU A 33 -5.09 -4.75 6.67
C LEU A 33 -3.71 -4.78 7.29
N ILE A 34 -2.75 -4.02 6.75
CA ILE A 34 -1.42 -3.88 7.34
C ILE A 34 -1.54 -3.27 8.74
N SER A 35 -2.47 -2.34 8.95
CA SER A 35 -2.69 -1.76 10.28
C SER A 35 -3.29 -2.70 11.33
N LEU A 36 -3.75 -3.89 10.91
CA LEU A 36 -4.23 -4.93 11.81
C LEU A 36 -3.13 -5.91 12.22
N ILE A 37 -1.97 -5.87 11.56
CA ILE A 37 -0.81 -6.71 11.89
C ILE A 37 -0.26 -6.24 13.24
N ARG A 38 -0.11 -7.16 14.19
CA ARG A 38 0.46 -6.87 15.50
C ARG A 38 1.98 -7.03 15.48
N THR A 39 2.66 -6.33 16.38
CA THR A 39 4.13 -6.36 16.44
C THR A 39 4.65 -7.75 16.83
N GLU A 40 3.88 -8.47 17.63
CA GLU A 40 4.15 -9.81 18.12
C GLU A 40 3.78 -10.94 17.13
N ASP A 41 3.10 -10.64 16.02
CA ASP A 41 2.68 -11.64 15.05
C ASP A 41 3.89 -12.30 14.38
N THR A 42 3.99 -13.63 14.47
CA THR A 42 5.02 -14.46 13.82
C THR A 42 4.55 -15.02 12.46
N ASP A 43 3.24 -14.99 12.21
CA ASP A 43 2.61 -15.42 10.97
C ASP A 43 1.41 -14.52 10.66
N PHE A 44 1.06 -14.42 9.38
CA PHE A 44 -0.15 -13.74 8.97
C PHE A 44 -1.37 -14.54 9.40
N GLN A 45 -2.23 -13.86 10.17
CA GLN A 45 -3.54 -14.39 10.55
C GLN A 45 -4.54 -14.26 9.40
N THR A 46 -5.69 -14.93 9.55
CA THR A 46 -6.86 -14.66 8.72
C THR A 46 -7.59 -13.42 9.26
N TYR A 47 -7.56 -12.34 8.49
CA TYR A 47 -8.20 -11.07 8.85
C TYR A 47 -9.66 -11.07 8.41
N LYS A 48 -10.58 -11.07 9.39
CA LYS A 48 -12.02 -10.95 9.15
C LYS A 48 -12.44 -9.49 9.22
N ILE A 49 -12.91 -8.94 8.10
CA ILE A 49 -13.27 -7.53 7.98
C ILE A 49 -14.77 -7.38 7.72
N PRO A 50 -15.51 -6.60 8.53
CA PRO A 50 -16.88 -6.21 8.19
C PRO A 50 -16.89 -5.35 6.93
N ILE A 51 -17.72 -5.67 5.95
CA ILE A 51 -17.82 -4.87 4.72
C ILE A 51 -18.35 -3.47 5.03
N ALA A 52 -19.23 -3.32 6.03
CA ALA A 52 -19.71 -2.02 6.50
C ALA A 52 -18.54 -1.08 6.86
N LYS A 53 -17.51 -1.62 7.52
CA LYS A 53 -16.32 -0.85 7.89
C LYS A 53 -15.53 -0.37 6.67
N LEU A 54 -15.45 -1.20 5.63
CA LEU A 54 -14.82 -0.82 4.37
C LEU A 54 -15.65 0.27 3.68
N ILE A 55 -16.97 0.21 3.75
CA ILE A 55 -17.86 1.26 3.22
C ILE A 55 -17.60 2.60 3.92
N ASP A 56 -17.51 2.58 5.26
CA ASP A 56 -17.25 3.77 6.06
C ASP A 56 -15.89 4.39 5.73
N LEU A 57 -14.84 3.56 5.61
CA LEU A 57 -13.50 4.01 5.25
C LEU A 57 -13.40 4.55 3.81
N PHE A 58 -14.24 4.06 2.89
CA PHE A 58 -14.13 4.34 1.45
C PHE A 58 -15.17 5.34 0.94
N GLY A 59 -16.15 5.73 1.77
CA GLY A 59 -17.03 6.88 1.54
C GLY A 59 -18.09 6.72 0.44
N SER A 60 -18.61 5.52 0.17
CA SER A 60 -19.68 5.37 -0.83
C SER A 60 -20.70 4.26 -0.52
N THR A 61 -21.99 4.55 -0.60
CA THR A 61 -23.07 3.61 -0.25
C THR A 61 -23.39 2.58 -1.33
N SER A 62 -22.84 2.68 -2.56
CA SER A 62 -23.04 1.72 -3.66
C SER A 62 -22.07 0.51 -3.63
N LEU A 63 -21.45 0.25 -2.46
CA LEU A 63 -20.15 -0.40 -2.38
C LEU A 63 -20.14 -1.91 -2.08
N TYR A 64 -21.23 -2.58 -1.74
CA TYR A 64 -21.11 -4.01 -1.33
C TYR A 64 -20.56 -4.90 -2.46
N THR A 65 -21.20 -4.83 -3.63
CA THR A 65 -20.77 -5.56 -4.83
C THR A 65 -19.41 -5.06 -5.32
N ARG A 66 -19.16 -3.75 -5.21
CA ARG A 66 -17.89 -3.14 -5.63
C ARG A 66 -16.72 -3.55 -4.75
N ILE A 67 -16.86 -3.55 -3.42
CA ILE A 67 -15.82 -4.00 -2.49
C ILE A 67 -15.49 -5.47 -2.74
N LYS A 68 -16.51 -6.31 -2.91
CA LYS A 68 -16.30 -7.73 -3.27
C LYS A 68 -15.50 -7.85 -4.57
N TYR A 69 -15.88 -7.10 -5.60
CA TYR A 69 -15.19 -7.07 -6.89
C TYR A 69 -13.75 -6.55 -6.77
N GLU A 70 -13.51 -5.44 -6.06
CA GLU A 70 -12.18 -4.87 -5.84
C GLU A 70 -11.26 -5.83 -5.08
N ALA A 71 -11.78 -6.50 -4.04
CA ALA A 71 -11.04 -7.46 -3.25
C ALA A 71 -10.74 -8.75 -4.05
N GLN A 72 -11.70 -9.24 -4.84
CA GLN A 72 -11.49 -10.37 -5.76
C GLN A 72 -10.45 -10.04 -6.85
N ASN A 73 -10.49 -8.83 -7.41
CA ASN A 73 -9.48 -8.38 -8.35
C ASN A 73 -8.12 -8.20 -7.68
N LEU A 74 -8.08 -7.76 -6.42
CA LEU A 74 -6.83 -7.62 -5.68
C LEU A 74 -6.13 -8.96 -5.49
N LEU A 75 -6.88 -10.05 -5.27
CA LEU A 75 -6.31 -11.40 -5.20
C LEU A 75 -5.54 -11.79 -6.48
N LYS A 76 -5.94 -11.26 -7.64
CA LYS A 76 -5.31 -11.53 -8.94
C LYS A 76 -4.13 -10.61 -9.25
N LYS A 77 -3.95 -9.53 -8.47
CA LYS A 77 -2.90 -8.55 -8.71
C LYS A 77 -1.60 -9.01 -8.06
N THR A 78 -0.53 -8.86 -8.83
CA THR A 78 0.82 -9.14 -8.37
C THR A 78 1.48 -7.90 -7.79
N ILE A 79 2.42 -8.16 -6.90
CA ILE A 79 3.44 -7.24 -6.43
C ILE A 79 4.79 -7.80 -6.85
N THR A 80 5.59 -6.97 -7.49
CA THR A 80 6.96 -7.28 -7.87
C THR A 80 7.89 -6.52 -6.92
N ILE A 81 8.82 -7.21 -6.26
CA ILE A 81 9.80 -6.60 -5.36
C ILE A 81 11.20 -6.97 -5.85
N GLU A 82 12.00 -5.96 -6.15
CA GLU A 82 13.40 -6.13 -6.51
C GLU A 82 14.29 -6.02 -5.27
N GLY A 83 15.39 -6.77 -5.26
CA GLY A 83 16.33 -6.72 -4.14
C GLY A 83 17.65 -7.40 -4.44
N VAL A 84 18.48 -7.52 -3.41
CA VAL A 84 19.79 -8.18 -3.45
C VAL A 84 19.84 -9.23 -2.33
N ASN A 85 20.28 -10.44 -2.65
CA ASN A 85 20.42 -11.51 -1.66
C ASN A 85 21.76 -11.45 -0.92
N GLU A 86 21.95 -12.34 0.05
CA GLU A 86 23.16 -12.45 0.88
C GLU A 86 24.47 -12.61 0.08
N ASN A 87 24.39 -13.09 -1.16
CA ASN A 87 25.53 -13.28 -2.07
C ASN A 87 25.72 -12.09 -3.04
N ASN A 88 25.15 -10.93 -2.74
CA ASN A 88 25.13 -9.74 -3.61
C ASN A 88 24.53 -9.98 -5.01
N LYS A 89 23.68 -11.01 -5.19
CA LYS A 89 22.99 -11.26 -6.46
C LYS A 89 21.63 -10.59 -6.44
N LYS A 90 21.32 -9.88 -7.54
CA LYS A 90 20.00 -9.31 -7.77
C LYS A 90 18.96 -10.42 -7.83
N PHE A 91 17.80 -10.18 -7.24
CA PHE A 91 16.62 -11.03 -7.36
C PHE A 91 15.38 -10.19 -7.67
N VAL A 92 14.37 -10.87 -8.20
CA VAL A 92 13.02 -10.32 -8.40
C VAL A 92 12.03 -11.30 -7.78
N LEU A 93 11.31 -10.85 -6.76
CA LEU A 93 10.18 -11.58 -6.19
C LEU A 93 8.90 -11.12 -6.90
N ILE A 94 8.13 -12.06 -7.43
CA ILE A 94 6.79 -11.79 -7.97
C ILE A 94 5.82 -12.65 -7.17
N THR A 95 4.92 -12.01 -6.43
CA THR A 95 3.89 -12.69 -5.62
C THR A 95 2.56 -11.94 -5.67
N ALA A 96 1.51 -12.47 -5.05
CA ALA A 96 0.24 -11.79 -4.85
C ALA A 96 0.22 -11.05 -3.50
N TRP A 97 -0.73 -10.12 -3.33
CA TRP A 97 -0.96 -9.50 -2.03
C TRP A 97 -1.56 -10.47 -1.02
N PHE A 98 -2.47 -11.33 -1.47
CA PHE A 98 -3.19 -12.28 -0.61
C PHE A 98 -3.01 -13.70 -1.14
N SER A 99 -2.78 -14.65 -0.23
CA SER A 99 -2.81 -16.08 -0.56
C SER A 99 -4.24 -16.61 -0.68
N SER A 100 -5.18 -15.97 0.02
CA SER A 100 -6.58 -16.40 0.04
C SER A 100 -7.52 -15.25 0.34
N LEU A 101 -8.69 -15.28 -0.30
CA LEU A 101 -9.84 -14.45 0.02
C LEU A 101 -11.09 -15.33 0.08
N GLN A 102 -11.85 -15.22 1.16
CA GLN A 102 -13.11 -15.91 1.34
C GLN A 102 -14.23 -14.91 1.63
N TYR A 103 -15.36 -15.10 0.97
CA TYR A 103 -16.60 -14.38 1.24
C TYR A 103 -17.69 -15.40 1.53
N ILE A 104 -18.31 -15.29 2.69
CA ILE A 104 -19.48 -16.11 3.05
C ILE A 104 -20.71 -15.28 2.74
N GLU A 105 -21.55 -15.77 1.84
CA GLU A 105 -22.79 -15.09 1.47
C GLU A 105 -23.69 -14.84 2.69
N GLY A 106 -24.29 -13.65 2.75
CA GLY A 106 -25.11 -13.22 3.89
C GLY A 106 -24.35 -12.91 5.18
N SER A 107 -23.04 -13.22 5.28
CA SER A 107 -22.27 -12.96 6.51
C SER A 107 -21.96 -11.48 6.73
N GLY A 108 -21.82 -10.73 5.63
CA GLY A 108 -21.36 -9.35 5.63
C GLY A 108 -19.88 -9.13 5.97
N PHE A 109 -19.07 -10.19 5.89
CA PHE A 109 -17.62 -10.14 6.09
C PHE A 109 -16.85 -10.65 4.87
N ILE A 110 -15.64 -10.11 4.69
CA ILE A 110 -14.59 -10.76 3.92
C ILE A 110 -13.52 -11.31 4.87
N GLN A 111 -12.94 -12.45 4.53
CA GLN A 111 -11.77 -13.00 5.19
C GLN A 111 -10.61 -13.02 4.21
N VAL A 112 -9.46 -12.51 4.61
CA VAL A 112 -8.27 -12.44 3.77
C VAL A 112 -7.03 -12.84 4.55
N ARG A 113 -6.03 -13.37 3.85
CA ARG A 113 -4.71 -13.67 4.42
C ARG A 113 -3.65 -13.17 3.45
N PHE A 114 -2.66 -12.42 3.96
CA PHE A 114 -1.51 -11.99 3.17
C PHE A 114 -0.71 -13.18 2.66
N ASP A 115 -0.12 -13.02 1.48
CA ASP A 115 0.77 -14.04 0.94
C ASP A 115 2.02 -14.21 1.84
N PRO A 116 2.43 -15.45 2.21
CA PRO A 116 3.59 -15.67 3.07
C PRO A 116 4.90 -15.07 2.55
N ALA A 117 5.06 -14.85 1.25
CA ALA A 117 6.25 -14.19 0.70
C ALA A 117 6.38 -12.72 1.15
N LEU A 118 5.30 -12.10 1.65
CA LEU A 118 5.31 -10.73 2.17
C LEU A 118 5.76 -10.61 3.63
N LYS A 119 5.97 -11.73 4.34
CA LYS A 119 6.37 -11.72 5.75
C LYS A 119 7.61 -10.85 6.02
N PRO A 120 8.70 -10.94 5.26
CA PRO A 120 9.90 -10.13 5.51
C PRO A 120 9.66 -8.62 5.43
N TYR A 121 8.56 -8.21 4.78
CA TYR A 121 8.25 -6.82 4.49
C TYR A 121 7.18 -6.21 5.40
N LEU A 122 6.49 -7.04 6.20
CA LEU A 122 5.33 -6.65 7.00
C LEU A 122 5.34 -7.20 8.44
N LEU A 123 6.00 -8.33 8.70
CA LEU A 123 6.06 -8.94 10.04
C LEU A 123 7.40 -8.66 10.71
N GLN A 124 7.37 -8.49 12.04
CA GLN A 124 8.56 -8.44 12.90
C GLN A 124 9.65 -7.47 12.44
N LEU A 125 9.24 -6.35 11.83
CA LEU A 125 10.13 -5.32 11.35
C LEU A 125 10.81 -4.60 12.52
N LYS A 126 12.11 -4.83 12.70
CA LYS A 126 12.92 -4.23 13.79
C LYS A 126 13.72 -3.02 13.35
N GLU A 127 14.13 -2.99 12.09
CA GLU A 127 14.99 -1.96 11.51
C GLU A 127 14.53 -1.66 10.09
N ARG A 128 14.96 -0.52 9.54
CA ARG A 128 14.71 -0.11 8.14
C ARG A 128 13.23 -0.25 7.73
N PHE A 129 12.34 0.28 8.55
CA PHE A 129 10.92 0.35 8.26
C PHE A 129 10.41 1.78 8.37
N THR A 130 9.25 2.01 7.78
CA THR A 130 8.50 3.26 7.91
C THR A 130 7.17 2.96 8.57
N GLU A 131 6.78 3.83 9.50
CA GLU A 131 5.47 3.76 10.15
C GLU A 131 4.73 5.10 10.10
N TYR A 132 3.41 5.01 10.01
CA TYR A 132 2.53 6.17 9.98
C TYR A 132 1.11 5.79 10.39
N LEU A 133 0.32 6.78 10.80
CA LEU A 133 -1.08 6.54 11.14
C LEU A 133 -1.92 6.48 9.87
N LEU A 134 -2.74 5.42 9.77
CA LEU A 134 -3.62 5.17 8.64
C LEU A 134 -4.50 6.39 8.31
N ARG A 135 -4.97 7.10 9.34
CA ARG A 135 -5.80 8.30 9.23
C ARG A 135 -5.20 9.41 8.36
N TYR A 136 -3.88 9.46 8.20
CA TYR A 136 -3.21 10.45 7.34
C TYR A 136 -3.09 10.01 5.87
N ALA A 137 -3.15 8.70 5.60
CA ALA A 137 -3.08 8.19 4.24
C ALA A 137 -4.45 8.13 3.55
N ILE A 138 -5.52 7.81 4.31
CA ILE A 138 -6.88 7.69 3.76
C ILE A 138 -7.37 8.98 3.06
N PRO A 139 -7.19 10.21 3.60
CA PRO A 139 -7.71 11.42 2.96
C PRO A 139 -6.99 11.85 1.67
N LEU A 140 -5.87 11.21 1.30
CA LEU A 140 -5.05 11.65 0.17
C LEU A 140 -5.70 11.39 -1.21
N HIS A 141 -6.67 10.48 -1.29
CA HIS A 141 -7.49 10.16 -2.47
C HIS A 141 -6.72 9.97 -3.80
N SER A 142 -5.48 9.51 -3.74
CA SER A 142 -4.64 9.22 -4.91
C SER A 142 -3.53 8.25 -4.52
N THR A 143 -3.41 7.14 -5.24
CA THR A 143 -2.37 6.13 -4.99
C THR A 143 -0.96 6.71 -5.15
N HIS A 144 -0.76 7.62 -6.11
CA HIS A 144 0.52 8.32 -6.28
C HIS A 144 0.84 9.24 -5.10
N ILE A 145 -0.15 9.96 -4.57
CA ILE A 145 0.06 10.88 -3.43
C ILE A 145 0.31 10.08 -2.15
N ILE A 146 -0.40 8.96 -1.96
CA ILE A 146 -0.13 8.01 -0.86
C ILE A 146 1.32 7.53 -0.93
N ARG A 147 1.78 7.10 -2.11
CA ARG A 147 3.17 6.64 -2.29
C ARG A 147 4.19 7.74 -1.99
N ILE A 148 3.94 8.98 -2.41
CA ILE A 148 4.78 10.14 -2.05
C ILE A 148 4.80 10.35 -0.54
N TYR A 149 3.63 10.29 0.11
CA TYR A 149 3.54 10.41 1.56
C TYR A 149 4.39 9.35 2.27
N GLU A 150 4.37 8.09 1.82
CA GLU A 150 5.22 7.03 2.36
C GLU A 150 6.72 7.32 2.19
N LEU A 151 7.12 7.76 0.99
CA LEU A 151 8.52 8.12 0.69
C LEU A 151 9.01 9.29 1.54
N LEU A 152 8.16 10.28 1.81
CA LEU A 152 8.45 11.40 2.68
C LEU A 152 8.51 10.97 4.15
N LYS A 153 7.58 10.13 4.60
CA LYS A 153 7.55 9.57 5.96
C LYS A 153 8.80 8.77 6.27
N GLN A 154 9.30 8.00 5.31
CA GLN A 154 10.57 7.27 5.43
C GLN A 154 11.76 8.21 5.73
N TYR A 155 11.74 9.43 5.20
CA TYR A 155 12.80 10.43 5.33
C TYR A 155 12.47 11.55 6.31
N GLN A 156 11.43 11.40 7.14
CA GLN A 156 10.96 12.46 8.04
C GLN A 156 12.07 13.00 8.95
N HIS A 157 12.96 12.14 9.45
CA HIS A 157 14.05 12.55 10.32
C HIS A 157 15.20 13.28 9.59
N PHE A 158 15.39 13.00 8.30
CA PHE A 158 16.40 13.66 7.47
C PHE A 158 15.90 15.00 6.91
N GLY A 159 14.58 15.19 6.85
CA GLY A 159 13.91 16.44 6.47
C GLY A 159 13.75 16.64 4.96
N TYR A 160 14.63 16.05 4.14
CA TYR A 160 14.49 16.08 2.69
C TYR A 160 14.94 14.77 2.06
N ARG A 161 14.47 14.54 0.82
CA ARG A 161 14.90 13.46 -0.04
C ARG A 161 15.06 13.99 -1.46
N HIS A 162 16.14 13.59 -2.12
CA HIS A 162 16.41 13.96 -3.50
C HIS A 162 16.17 12.76 -4.41
N PHE A 163 15.64 13.03 -5.59
CA PHE A 163 15.42 12.05 -6.65
C PHE A 163 15.70 12.71 -7.99
N ASP A 164 16.22 11.94 -8.93
CA ASP A 164 16.08 12.32 -10.34
C ASP A 164 14.66 12.03 -10.85
N LEU A 165 14.34 12.55 -12.03
CA LEU A 165 12.98 12.42 -12.57
C LEU A 165 12.62 10.98 -12.92
N GLU A 166 13.58 10.19 -13.40
CA GLU A 166 13.33 8.81 -13.83
C GLU A 166 13.22 7.89 -12.61
N GLU A 167 14.05 8.08 -11.59
CA GLU A 167 13.91 7.45 -10.28
C GLU A 167 12.55 7.77 -9.67
N PHE A 168 12.12 9.05 -9.69
CA PHE A 168 10.81 9.44 -9.16
C PHE A 168 9.65 8.77 -9.91
N LYS A 169 9.72 8.72 -11.24
CA LYS A 169 8.74 7.98 -12.06
C LYS A 169 8.72 6.51 -11.68
N HIS A 170 9.90 5.91 -11.50
CA HIS A 170 10.05 4.51 -11.18
C HIS A 170 9.46 4.17 -9.81
N LEU A 171 9.74 4.98 -8.79
CA LEU A 171 9.19 4.83 -7.43
C LEU A 171 7.66 4.91 -7.40
N LEU A 172 7.06 5.67 -8.33
CA LEU A 172 5.62 5.84 -8.47
C LEU A 172 4.99 4.90 -9.53
N ALA A 173 5.76 3.97 -10.10
CA ALA A 173 5.34 3.07 -11.17
C ALA A 173 4.73 3.80 -12.39
N LEU A 174 5.39 4.89 -12.81
CA LEU A 174 4.97 5.75 -13.92
C LEU A 174 5.72 5.49 -15.22
N ASP A 175 6.73 4.60 -15.20
CA ASP A 175 7.70 4.39 -16.29
C ASP A 175 7.05 4.22 -17.67
N ASN A 176 5.92 3.50 -17.73
CA ASN A 176 5.22 3.16 -18.97
C ASN A 176 3.88 3.90 -19.15
N LYS A 177 3.67 5.03 -18.46
CA LYS A 177 2.41 5.79 -18.50
C LYS A 177 2.58 7.09 -19.31
N PRO A 178 2.12 7.15 -20.58
CA PRO A 178 2.30 8.32 -21.45
C PRO A 178 1.79 9.64 -20.85
N ALA A 179 0.74 9.56 -20.03
CA ALA A 179 0.17 10.66 -19.27
C ALA A 179 1.16 11.37 -18.31
N TYR A 180 2.35 10.79 -18.08
CA TYR A 180 3.36 11.27 -17.15
C TYR A 180 4.77 11.32 -17.77
N PHE A 181 4.90 11.31 -19.10
CA PHE A 181 6.22 11.37 -19.73
C PHE A 181 6.93 12.71 -19.51
N SER A 182 6.17 13.82 -19.51
CA SER A 182 6.73 15.15 -19.30
C SER A 182 6.67 15.58 -17.84
N TYR A 183 7.71 16.28 -17.39
CA TYR A 183 7.77 16.88 -16.06
C TYR A 183 6.59 17.81 -15.79
N GLY A 184 6.14 18.59 -16.79
CA GLY A 184 5.00 19.49 -16.64
C GLY A 184 3.71 18.77 -16.21
N LEU A 185 3.44 17.60 -16.78
CA LEU A 185 2.28 16.79 -16.41
C LEU A 185 2.43 16.16 -15.02
N ILE A 186 3.61 15.64 -14.68
CA ILE A 186 3.91 15.13 -13.33
C ILE A 186 3.71 16.24 -12.29
N LYS A 187 4.25 17.44 -12.56
CA LYS A 187 4.12 18.58 -11.67
C LYS A 187 2.66 18.95 -11.41
N GLN A 188 1.87 19.09 -12.47
CA GLN A 188 0.46 19.50 -12.36
C GLN A 188 -0.44 18.42 -11.74
N ARG A 189 -0.24 17.14 -12.09
CA ARG A 189 -1.16 16.07 -11.72
C ARG A 189 -0.78 15.34 -10.44
N ILE A 190 0.49 15.40 -10.03
CA ILE A 190 1.01 14.63 -8.90
C ILE A 190 1.65 15.55 -7.87
N LEU A 191 2.66 16.35 -8.23
CA LEU A 191 3.44 17.10 -7.23
C LEU A 191 2.63 18.21 -6.56
N LEU A 192 1.96 19.06 -7.34
CA LEU A 192 1.15 20.15 -6.76
C LEU A 192 -0.01 19.60 -5.90
N PRO A 193 -0.80 18.62 -6.36
CA PRO A 193 -1.79 17.98 -5.49
C PRO A 193 -1.20 17.29 -4.26
N ALA A 194 -0.01 16.68 -4.36
CA ALA A 194 0.64 16.05 -3.22
C ALA A 194 1.02 17.09 -2.15
N ILE A 195 1.59 18.23 -2.56
CA ILE A 195 1.92 19.32 -1.65
C ILE A 195 0.67 19.83 -0.94
N GLU A 196 -0.41 20.08 -1.68
CA GLU A 196 -1.67 20.59 -1.12
C GLU A 196 -2.30 19.64 -0.10
N ARG A 197 -2.25 18.32 -0.34
CA ARG A 197 -2.93 17.32 0.49
C ARG A 197 -2.11 16.79 1.66
N ILE A 198 -0.78 16.86 1.57
CA ILE A 198 0.13 16.35 2.61
C ILE A 198 0.51 17.44 3.61
N SER A 199 0.58 18.71 3.17
CA SER A 199 0.93 19.85 4.04
C SER A 199 -0.20 20.15 5.04
#